data_AF-A0A1Q4DPR9-F1
#
_entry.id   AF-A0A1Q4DPR9-F1
#
_cell.length_a   1.000
_cell.length_b   1.000
_cell.length_c   1.000
_cell.angle_alpha   90.00
_cell.angle_beta   90.00
_cell.angle_gamma   90.00
#
_symmetry.space_group_name_H-M   'P 1'
#
loop_
_entity.id
_entity.type
_entity.pdbx_description
1 polymer ?
#
loop_
_entity_poly.entity_id
_entity_poly.type
_entity_poly.pdbx_seq_one_letter_code
_entity_poly.pdbx_strand_id
1 'polypeptide(L)'
;MTRLAICGGPYSNPYALRAFVAQARSRGADRLVCLGDFGAYGAEPEAIWALLVDNGIECIAGNYEVAIGGGQTDCGCGYSDDADNAFAAIAYDYTFAHTSTGFAAWMRTLDTEHRETIDGVDVHLVHGSTLAVNDFWWESLSPDQHELRVAESNADVICCTHTGLPWTRRVPRRGGGETLVVNVGVLGRPANDGATHVWFALLDLGCDAADGVASVELVALDYDWAAQAASIRAAGLPEAFAQSVETGYWTTCLEIVPPAERSRGRYQLYKSALPDFSGAAVSWADLSEVPEDGLPVLPLFGSAMFPPRLWLYTNFHCNLACDYCSVASSPQAPRREIGMERFRALVDEAVEEGFTELYVTGGEPFLQPDIVDKLLYATDHLDVVCLTNGMLYQGYRREQLRRLAGRTRLTLQTSLDGAQPHLHDVHRGRGSWAAAMEGLDIALGLGLPVRVGMTETLQNADHVEPLRDLLAAKGVRGRDFAVRPLVKRGHSDDGIPIGADSTVPELTVTAQGWHWHPAGADVDTSPDMLLAGADVSMSEAKRRIVETFLRMRQADGSLPLVYNCAV
;
A
#
# COMPACT_ATOMS: atom_id res chain seq x y z
N MET A 1 -36.01 -0.97 21.16
CA MET A 1 -34.57 -1.04 20.87
C MET A 1 -34.38 -2.30 20.07
N THR A 2 -34.36 -2.13 18.76
CA THR A 2 -34.22 -3.21 17.80
C THR A 2 -32.74 -3.37 17.50
N ARG A 3 -32.24 -4.61 17.57
CA ARG A 3 -30.86 -4.94 17.22
C ARG A 3 -30.80 -5.68 15.89
N LEU A 4 -30.10 -5.09 14.93
CA LEU A 4 -29.81 -5.70 13.64
C LEU A 4 -28.39 -6.26 13.65
N ALA A 5 -28.20 -7.48 13.16
CA ALA A 5 -26.89 -7.96 12.74
C ALA A 5 -26.81 -7.90 11.22
N ILE A 6 -25.85 -7.13 10.72
CA ILE A 6 -25.74 -6.77 9.31
C ILE A 6 -24.39 -7.25 8.78
N CYS A 7 -24.43 -8.07 7.73
CA CYS A 7 -23.26 -8.55 7.02
C CYS A 7 -23.33 -8.18 5.54
N GLY A 8 -22.22 -8.35 4.83
CA GLY A 8 -22.16 -8.22 3.38
C GLY A 8 -21.13 -9.18 2.81
N GLY A 9 -21.14 -9.34 1.49
CA GLY A 9 -20.18 -10.16 0.75
C GLY A 9 -19.88 -11.53 1.37
N PRO A 10 -20.84 -12.46 1.52
CA PRO A 10 -20.52 -13.84 1.84
C PRO A 10 -19.51 -14.47 0.89
N TYR A 11 -19.42 -14.03 -0.37
CA TYR A 11 -18.46 -14.49 -1.37
C TYR A 11 -18.29 -16.01 -1.40
N SER A 12 -19.40 -16.75 -1.53
CA SER A 12 -19.39 -18.21 -1.57
C SER A 12 -18.63 -18.87 -0.40
N ASN A 13 -18.60 -18.21 0.78
CA ASN A 13 -18.00 -18.67 2.04
C ASN A 13 -19.09 -19.07 3.05
N PRO A 14 -19.57 -20.32 3.02
CA PRO A 14 -20.60 -20.77 3.94
C PRO A 14 -20.09 -20.96 5.37
N TYR A 15 -18.76 -21.05 5.58
CA TYR A 15 -18.15 -21.20 6.91
C TYR A 15 -18.31 -19.90 7.70
N ALA A 16 -17.98 -18.76 7.09
CA ALA A 16 -18.19 -17.45 7.70
C ALA A 16 -19.68 -17.12 7.87
N LEU A 17 -20.53 -17.43 6.87
CA LEU A 17 -21.97 -17.16 6.99
C LEU A 17 -22.63 -17.96 8.12
N ARG A 18 -22.26 -19.23 8.31
CA ARG A 18 -22.71 -20.03 9.48
C ARG A 18 -22.24 -19.42 10.80
N ALA A 19 -20.97 -18.99 10.87
CA ALA A 19 -20.42 -18.38 12.06
C ALA A 19 -21.12 -17.05 12.38
N PHE A 20 -21.43 -16.24 11.37
CA PHE A 20 -22.21 -15.01 11.50
C PHE A 20 -23.58 -15.27 12.10
N VAL A 21 -24.36 -16.22 11.55
CA VAL A 21 -25.69 -16.56 12.07
C VAL A 21 -25.61 -16.97 13.55
N ALA A 22 -24.65 -17.83 13.89
CA ALA A 22 -24.46 -18.30 15.26
C ALA A 22 -24.10 -17.15 16.21
N GLN A 23 -23.12 -16.31 15.83
CA GLN A 23 -22.65 -15.23 16.67
C GLN A 23 -23.70 -14.11 16.80
N ALA A 24 -24.36 -13.71 15.71
CA ALA A 24 -25.42 -12.70 15.71
C ALA A 24 -26.58 -13.09 16.63
N ARG A 25 -27.07 -14.34 16.53
CA ARG A 25 -28.12 -14.86 17.42
C ARG A 25 -27.65 -14.92 18.88
N SER A 26 -26.41 -15.34 19.13
CA SER A 26 -25.85 -15.37 20.50
C SER A 26 -25.73 -13.99 21.13
N ARG A 27 -25.57 -12.94 20.31
CA ARG A 27 -25.53 -11.54 20.72
C ARG A 27 -26.90 -10.85 20.73
N GLY A 28 -27.98 -11.64 20.58
CA GLY A 28 -29.36 -11.17 20.71
C GLY A 28 -29.82 -10.28 19.57
N ALA A 29 -29.33 -10.50 18.34
CA ALA A 29 -29.86 -9.81 17.17
C ALA A 29 -31.32 -10.26 16.90
N ASP A 30 -32.21 -9.28 16.75
CA ASP A 30 -33.63 -9.50 16.43
C ASP A 30 -33.81 -9.85 14.95
N ARG A 31 -32.97 -9.25 14.09
CA ARG A 31 -32.99 -9.43 12.63
C ARG A 31 -31.59 -9.64 12.09
N LEU A 32 -31.49 -10.46 11.06
CA LEU A 32 -30.26 -10.74 10.32
C LEU A 32 -30.40 -10.15 8.92
N VAL A 33 -29.41 -9.40 8.49
CA VAL A 33 -29.43 -8.68 7.21
C VAL A 33 -28.15 -8.99 6.43
N CYS A 34 -28.27 -9.22 5.12
CA CYS A 34 -27.15 -9.38 4.18
C CYS A 34 -27.26 -8.36 3.06
N LEU A 35 -26.19 -7.56 2.89
CA LEU A 35 -26.14 -6.44 1.96
C LEU A 35 -25.67 -6.85 0.55
N GLY A 36 -25.89 -8.09 0.12
CA GLY A 36 -25.51 -8.58 -1.21
C GLY A 36 -24.09 -9.16 -1.34
N ASP A 37 -23.72 -9.48 -2.59
CA ASP A 37 -22.55 -10.24 -3.03
C ASP A 37 -22.46 -11.66 -2.43
N PHE A 38 -23.46 -12.47 -2.76
CA PHE A 38 -23.50 -13.87 -2.31
C PHE A 38 -22.40 -14.72 -2.95
N GLY A 39 -22.00 -14.35 -4.16
CA GLY A 39 -20.92 -14.95 -4.95
C GLY A 39 -19.61 -14.17 -4.92
N ALA A 40 -18.60 -14.63 -5.67
CA ALA A 40 -17.19 -14.23 -5.68
C ALA A 40 -16.28 -15.14 -4.84
N TYR A 41 -14.98 -15.17 -5.18
CA TYR A 41 -13.80 -15.75 -4.51
C TYR A 41 -13.86 -17.15 -3.86
N GLY A 42 -14.90 -17.47 -3.08
CA GLY A 42 -15.14 -18.77 -2.47
C GLY A 42 -15.74 -19.80 -3.42
N ALA A 43 -15.89 -21.03 -2.91
CA ALA A 43 -16.16 -22.21 -3.73
C ALA A 43 -17.61 -22.73 -3.69
N GLU A 44 -18.43 -22.30 -2.72
CA GLU A 44 -19.72 -22.94 -2.40
C GLU A 44 -20.94 -21.99 -2.52
N PRO A 45 -21.26 -21.48 -3.73
CA PRO A 45 -22.36 -20.51 -3.92
C PRO A 45 -23.73 -21.06 -3.51
N GLU A 46 -24.07 -22.30 -3.86
CA GLU A 46 -25.37 -22.90 -3.49
C GLU A 46 -25.57 -23.04 -1.97
N ALA A 47 -24.48 -23.26 -1.22
CA ALA A 47 -24.56 -23.33 0.23
C ALA A 47 -24.93 -21.97 0.84
N ILE A 48 -24.58 -20.86 0.18
CA ILE A 48 -25.00 -19.52 0.60
C ILE A 48 -26.51 -19.37 0.52
N TRP A 49 -27.13 -19.79 -0.59
CA TRP A 49 -28.58 -19.66 -0.77
C TRP A 49 -29.37 -20.36 0.34
N ALA A 50 -29.01 -21.62 0.62
CA ALA A 50 -29.64 -22.39 1.68
C ALA A 50 -29.49 -21.70 3.04
N LEU A 51 -28.29 -21.21 3.37
CA LEU A 51 -28.04 -20.52 4.64
C LEU A 51 -28.83 -19.22 4.77
N LEU A 52 -28.96 -18.43 3.70
CA LEU A 52 -29.75 -17.20 3.70
C LEU A 52 -31.23 -17.49 3.96
N VAL A 53 -31.82 -18.44 3.21
CA VAL A 53 -33.24 -18.77 3.31
C VAL A 53 -33.58 -19.48 4.62
N ASP A 54 -32.82 -20.51 4.99
CA ASP A 54 -33.11 -21.35 6.17
C ASP A 54 -32.97 -20.57 7.48
N ASN A 55 -32.19 -19.48 7.48
CA ASN A 55 -32.01 -18.64 8.67
C ASN A 55 -32.82 -17.35 8.64
N GLY A 56 -33.64 -17.12 7.61
CA GLY A 56 -34.47 -15.93 7.48
C GLY A 56 -33.64 -14.65 7.42
N ILE A 57 -32.52 -14.69 6.70
CA ILE A 57 -31.66 -13.51 6.51
C ILE A 57 -32.32 -12.60 5.47
N GLU A 58 -32.61 -11.38 5.86
CA GLU A 58 -33.15 -10.36 4.98
C GLU A 58 -32.05 -9.88 4.03
N CYS A 59 -32.35 -9.81 2.74
CA CYS A 59 -31.33 -9.63 1.71
C CYS A 59 -31.69 -8.50 0.76
N ILE A 60 -30.68 -7.71 0.40
CA ILE A 60 -30.71 -6.83 -0.78
C ILE A 60 -29.75 -7.36 -1.84
N ALA A 61 -29.93 -6.95 -3.09
CA ALA A 61 -29.06 -7.32 -4.20
C ALA A 61 -27.77 -6.50 -4.22
N GLY A 62 -26.63 -7.17 -4.32
CA GLY A 62 -25.36 -6.59 -4.73
C GLY A 62 -25.15 -6.71 -6.24
N ASN A 63 -23.94 -6.40 -6.72
CA ASN A 63 -23.66 -6.44 -8.15
C ASN A 63 -23.68 -7.89 -8.69
N TYR A 64 -23.27 -8.87 -7.89
CA TYR A 64 -23.38 -10.28 -8.28
C TYR A 64 -24.82 -10.74 -8.47
N GLU A 65 -25.74 -10.34 -7.60
CA GLU A 65 -27.15 -10.72 -7.70
C GLU A 65 -27.81 -10.11 -8.95
N VAL A 66 -27.50 -8.84 -9.24
CA VAL A 66 -27.97 -8.14 -10.44
C VAL A 66 -27.41 -8.80 -11.71
N ALA A 67 -26.13 -9.16 -11.72
CA ALA A 67 -25.46 -9.78 -12.86
C ALA A 67 -25.96 -11.21 -13.12
N ILE A 68 -25.89 -12.09 -12.12
CA ILE A 68 -26.26 -13.49 -12.24
C ILE A 68 -27.77 -13.62 -12.47
N GLY A 69 -28.58 -12.89 -11.71
CA GLY A 69 -30.03 -12.86 -11.90
C GLY A 69 -30.42 -12.39 -13.29
N GLY A 70 -29.71 -11.40 -13.83
CA GLY A 70 -29.89 -10.89 -15.20
C GLY A 70 -29.33 -11.78 -16.31
N GLY A 71 -28.54 -12.81 -15.98
CA GLY A 71 -27.83 -13.63 -16.97
C GLY A 71 -26.73 -12.87 -17.72
N GLN A 72 -26.10 -11.90 -17.05
CA GLN A 72 -25.01 -11.10 -17.61
C GLN A 72 -23.71 -11.92 -17.68
N THR A 73 -22.76 -11.46 -18.49
CA THR A 73 -21.45 -12.13 -18.68
C THR A 73 -20.35 -11.57 -17.78
N ASP A 74 -20.66 -10.59 -16.93
CA ASP A 74 -19.72 -9.91 -16.05
C ASP A 74 -20.41 -9.54 -14.74
N CYS A 75 -19.65 -9.50 -13.64
CA CYS A 75 -20.14 -9.13 -12.32
C CYS A 75 -20.52 -7.65 -12.21
N GLY A 76 -20.02 -6.78 -13.10
CA GLY A 76 -20.22 -5.34 -13.01
C GLY A 76 -19.56 -4.72 -11.77
N CYS A 77 -18.51 -5.35 -11.24
CA CYS A 77 -17.86 -4.97 -9.98
C CYS A 77 -17.23 -3.56 -10.01
N GLY A 78 -17.02 -2.98 -11.20
CA GLY A 78 -16.49 -1.61 -11.33
C GLY A 78 -14.97 -1.48 -11.24
N TYR A 79 -14.21 -2.57 -11.38
CA TYR A 79 -12.75 -2.52 -11.42
C TYR A 79 -12.24 -1.84 -12.70
N SER A 80 -11.31 -0.91 -12.55
CA SER A 80 -10.66 -0.20 -13.67
C SER A 80 -9.34 -0.82 -14.12
N ASP A 81 -8.74 -1.69 -13.29
CA ASP A 81 -7.45 -2.34 -13.57
C ASP A 81 -7.63 -3.73 -14.20
N ASP A 82 -6.82 -4.04 -15.22
CA ASP A 82 -6.92 -5.30 -15.97
C ASP A 82 -6.61 -6.54 -15.13
N ALA A 83 -5.71 -6.45 -14.15
CA ALA A 83 -5.37 -7.58 -13.28
C ALA A 83 -6.49 -7.86 -12.28
N ASP A 84 -7.08 -6.80 -11.72
CA ASP A 84 -8.26 -6.92 -10.86
C ASP A 84 -9.46 -7.50 -11.64
N ASN A 85 -9.68 -7.04 -12.87
CA ASN A 85 -10.70 -7.57 -13.77
C ASN A 85 -10.46 -9.05 -14.11
N ALA A 86 -9.22 -9.49 -14.32
CA ALA A 86 -8.90 -10.89 -14.61
C ALA A 86 -9.31 -11.83 -13.46
N PHE A 87 -9.01 -11.44 -12.21
CA PHE A 87 -9.43 -12.22 -11.03
C PHE A 87 -10.93 -12.15 -10.81
N ALA A 88 -11.55 -10.99 -11.04
CA ALA A 88 -13.00 -10.82 -10.96
C ALA A 88 -13.73 -11.71 -11.96
N ALA A 89 -13.25 -11.80 -13.20
CA ALA A 89 -13.80 -12.68 -14.23
C ALA A 89 -13.73 -14.16 -13.82
N ILE A 90 -12.58 -14.62 -13.29
CA ILE A 90 -12.44 -16.00 -12.80
C ILE A 90 -13.45 -16.30 -11.68
N ALA A 91 -13.57 -15.39 -10.71
CA ALA A 91 -14.49 -15.53 -9.60
C ALA A 91 -15.95 -15.52 -10.07
N TYR A 92 -16.30 -14.63 -10.99
CA TYR A 92 -17.63 -14.51 -11.57
C TYR A 92 -18.01 -15.75 -12.39
N ASP A 93 -17.17 -16.16 -13.33
CA ASP A 93 -17.41 -17.32 -14.19
C ASP A 93 -17.63 -18.59 -13.37
N TYR A 94 -16.82 -18.78 -12.34
CA TYR A 94 -17.00 -19.90 -11.41
C TYR A 94 -18.33 -19.80 -10.68
N THR A 95 -18.64 -18.63 -10.09
CA THR A 95 -19.89 -18.42 -9.35
C THR A 95 -21.10 -18.65 -10.25
N PHE A 96 -21.12 -18.06 -11.45
CA PHE A 96 -22.18 -18.19 -12.43
C PHE A 96 -22.40 -19.64 -12.84
N ALA A 97 -21.33 -20.37 -13.15
CA ALA A 97 -21.40 -21.78 -13.54
C ALA A 97 -21.92 -22.72 -12.42
N HIS A 98 -21.71 -22.32 -11.16
CA HIS A 98 -22.10 -23.11 -9.98
C HIS A 98 -23.36 -22.57 -9.28
N THR A 99 -24.02 -21.57 -9.86
CA THR A 99 -25.29 -21.03 -9.37
C THR A 99 -26.45 -21.67 -10.12
N SER A 100 -27.37 -22.28 -9.39
CA SER A 100 -28.57 -22.91 -9.94
C SER A 100 -29.53 -21.88 -10.51
N THR A 101 -30.37 -22.32 -11.46
CA THR A 101 -31.41 -21.47 -12.03
C THR A 101 -32.44 -21.03 -10.98
N GLY A 102 -32.64 -21.83 -9.93
CA GLY A 102 -33.50 -21.48 -8.79
C GLY A 102 -32.90 -20.34 -7.97
N PHE A 103 -31.61 -20.43 -7.65
CA PHE A 103 -30.92 -19.37 -6.91
C PHE A 103 -30.85 -18.08 -7.72
N ALA A 104 -30.45 -18.13 -9.00
CA ALA A 104 -30.46 -16.96 -9.88
C ALA A 104 -31.87 -16.34 -10.02
N ALA A 105 -32.93 -17.15 -10.08
CA ALA A 105 -34.29 -16.65 -10.13
C ALA A 105 -34.70 -15.95 -8.82
N TRP A 106 -34.24 -16.43 -7.67
CA TRP A 106 -34.44 -15.79 -6.37
C TRP A 106 -33.65 -14.47 -6.25
N MET A 107 -32.41 -14.41 -6.73
CA MET A 107 -31.62 -13.15 -6.75
C MET A 107 -32.35 -12.02 -7.47
N ARG A 108 -33.07 -12.31 -8.58
CA ARG A 108 -33.87 -11.32 -9.32
C ARG A 108 -35.04 -10.70 -8.53
N THR A 109 -35.46 -11.33 -7.44
CA THR A 109 -36.58 -10.81 -6.63
C THR A 109 -36.13 -9.82 -5.56
N LEU A 110 -34.82 -9.63 -5.40
CA LEU A 110 -34.25 -8.77 -4.37
C LEU A 110 -34.20 -7.32 -4.86
N ASP A 111 -34.55 -6.39 -3.96
CA ASP A 111 -34.36 -4.97 -4.19
C ASP A 111 -32.88 -4.60 -4.07
N THR A 112 -32.42 -3.62 -4.85
CA THR A 112 -31.02 -3.14 -4.82
C THR A 112 -30.73 -2.19 -3.65
N GLU A 113 -31.77 -1.67 -3.01
CA GLU A 113 -31.72 -0.87 -1.80
C GLU A 113 -32.96 -1.15 -0.94
N HIS A 114 -32.85 -0.97 0.37
CA HIS A 114 -33.99 -1.06 1.28
C HIS A 114 -34.01 0.12 2.25
N ARG A 115 -35.17 0.76 2.40
CA ARG A 115 -35.37 1.90 3.28
C ARG A 115 -36.52 1.64 4.23
N GLU A 116 -36.28 1.88 5.52
CA GLU A 116 -37.30 1.70 6.55
C GLU A 116 -37.04 2.56 7.77
N THR A 117 -38.10 2.91 8.49
CA THR A 117 -38.01 3.58 9.80
C THR A 117 -38.20 2.53 10.90
N ILE A 118 -37.21 2.37 11.77
CA ILE A 118 -37.21 1.37 12.85
C ILE A 118 -37.01 2.09 14.18
N ASP A 119 -37.92 1.91 15.13
CA ASP A 119 -37.86 2.58 16.44
C ASP A 119 -37.67 4.12 16.34
N GLY A 120 -38.19 4.73 15.27
CA GLY A 120 -38.08 6.17 15.00
C GLY A 120 -36.77 6.61 14.34
N VAL A 121 -35.93 5.67 13.90
CA VAL A 121 -34.67 5.91 13.18
C VAL A 121 -34.85 5.57 11.71
N ASP A 122 -34.54 6.49 10.81
CA ASP A 122 -34.55 6.21 9.37
C ASP A 122 -33.27 5.45 8.98
N VAL A 123 -33.43 4.23 8.46
CA VAL A 123 -32.33 3.33 8.07
C VAL A 123 -32.38 3.10 6.56
N HIS A 124 -31.22 3.22 5.91
CA HIS A 124 -31.04 2.91 4.50
C HIS A 124 -29.95 1.85 4.32
N LEU A 125 -30.31 0.73 3.71
CA LEU A 125 -29.44 -0.39 3.41
C LEU A 125 -29.11 -0.39 1.92
N VAL A 126 -27.81 -0.35 1.61
CA VAL A 126 -27.30 -0.34 0.23
C VAL A 126 -26.12 -1.31 0.11
N HIS A 127 -25.81 -1.77 -1.11
CA HIS A 127 -24.64 -2.61 -1.35
C HIS A 127 -23.33 -1.78 -1.37
N GLY A 128 -23.09 -1.00 -2.43
CA GLY A 128 -21.92 -0.13 -2.56
C GLY A 128 -22.12 1.22 -1.88
N SER A 129 -22.93 2.09 -2.48
CA SER A 129 -23.36 3.34 -1.88
C SER A 129 -24.77 3.75 -2.31
N THR A 130 -25.22 4.89 -1.81
CA THR A 130 -26.49 5.52 -2.19
C THR A 130 -26.49 6.10 -3.60
N LEU A 131 -25.33 6.18 -4.26
CA LEU A 131 -25.22 6.70 -5.63
C LEU A 131 -25.29 5.58 -6.67
N ALA A 132 -24.71 4.41 -6.37
CA ALA A 132 -24.75 3.24 -7.24
C ALA A 132 -24.46 1.95 -6.47
N VAL A 133 -25.00 0.84 -6.98
CA VAL A 133 -24.83 -0.50 -6.38
C VAL A 133 -23.36 -0.91 -6.31
N ASN A 134 -22.55 -0.60 -7.34
CA ASN A 134 -21.14 -0.96 -7.46
C ASN A 134 -20.18 0.21 -7.16
N ASP A 135 -20.65 1.23 -6.43
CA ASP A 135 -19.79 2.34 -6.02
C ASP A 135 -18.90 1.92 -4.83
N PHE A 136 -17.60 2.14 -4.96
CA PHE A 136 -16.65 1.90 -3.89
C PHE A 136 -16.62 3.06 -2.90
N TRP A 137 -17.42 2.96 -1.83
CA TRP A 137 -17.43 3.93 -0.75
C TRP A 137 -16.28 3.69 0.25
N TRP A 138 -15.09 4.20 -0.07
CA TRP A 138 -13.89 4.09 0.78
C TRP A 138 -13.92 5.01 2.00
N GLU A 139 -13.22 4.62 3.08
CA GLU A 139 -13.09 5.43 4.30
C GLU A 139 -12.30 6.72 4.01
N SER A 140 -11.30 6.63 3.14
CA SER A 140 -10.36 7.69 2.79
C SER A 140 -10.92 8.75 1.85
N LEU A 141 -12.16 8.59 1.36
CA LEU A 141 -12.79 9.62 0.54
C LEU A 141 -12.85 10.96 1.30
N SER A 142 -12.78 12.06 0.55
CA SER A 142 -12.86 13.40 1.12
C SER A 142 -14.20 13.63 1.82
N PRO A 143 -14.28 14.55 2.81
CA PRO A 143 -15.54 14.89 3.47
C PRO A 143 -16.69 15.16 2.50
N ASP A 144 -16.45 15.94 1.44
CA ASP A 144 -17.46 16.27 0.43
C ASP A 144 -18.01 15.03 -0.31
N GLN A 145 -17.18 14.01 -0.52
CA GLN A 145 -17.59 12.76 -1.16
C GLN A 145 -18.46 11.90 -0.24
N HIS A 146 -18.22 11.95 1.06
CA HIS A 146 -19.11 11.33 2.06
C HIS A 146 -20.45 12.08 2.14
N GLU A 147 -20.40 13.41 2.17
CA GLU A 147 -21.61 14.26 2.22
C GLU A 147 -22.50 14.08 0.98
N LEU A 148 -21.91 13.91 -0.21
CA LEU A 148 -22.65 13.66 -1.45
C LEU A 148 -23.52 12.40 -1.35
N ARG A 149 -22.93 11.29 -0.89
CA ARG A 149 -23.63 10.01 -0.71
C ARG A 149 -24.70 10.11 0.37
N VAL A 150 -24.39 10.77 1.48
CA VAL A 150 -25.36 10.98 2.57
C VAL A 150 -26.54 11.84 2.12
N ALA A 151 -26.31 12.86 1.29
CA ALA A 151 -27.36 13.75 0.81
C ALA A 151 -28.41 13.06 -0.06
N GLU A 152 -28.04 12.02 -0.82
CA GLU A 152 -28.98 11.22 -1.64
C GLU A 152 -29.91 10.34 -0.78
N SER A 153 -29.46 9.97 0.42
CA SER A 153 -30.27 9.20 1.35
C SER A 153 -31.10 10.06 2.28
N ASN A 154 -30.44 11.02 2.94
CA ASN A 154 -30.94 11.79 4.08
C ASN A 154 -31.41 10.95 5.30
N ALA A 155 -31.01 9.68 5.38
CA ALA A 155 -31.34 8.78 6.50
C ALA A 155 -30.55 9.13 7.77
N ASP A 156 -30.99 8.64 8.92
CA ASP A 156 -30.21 8.75 10.17
C ASP A 156 -29.05 7.75 10.19
N VAL A 157 -29.26 6.57 9.61
CA VAL A 157 -28.23 5.52 9.48
C VAL A 157 -28.19 4.99 8.04
N ILE A 158 -26.98 4.85 7.50
CA ILE A 158 -26.73 4.18 6.22
C ILE A 158 -25.80 3.01 6.46
N CYS A 159 -26.17 1.81 6.03
CA CYS A 159 -25.31 0.64 6.05
C CYS A 159 -24.93 0.23 4.63
N CYS A 160 -23.64 0.01 4.40
CA CYS A 160 -23.09 -0.43 3.13
C CYS A 160 -22.05 -1.54 3.30
N THR A 161 -21.59 -2.11 2.18
CA THR A 161 -20.55 -3.14 2.08
C THR A 161 -19.68 -2.90 0.84
N HIS A 162 -19.45 -3.91 -0.01
CA HIS A 162 -18.81 -3.89 -1.32
C HIS A 162 -17.29 -3.68 -1.29
N THR A 163 -16.81 -2.63 -0.63
CA THR A 163 -15.37 -2.34 -0.50
C THR A 163 -14.61 -3.40 0.28
N GLY A 164 -15.30 -4.23 1.06
CA GLY A 164 -14.70 -5.30 1.86
C GLY A 164 -14.07 -4.85 3.18
N LEU A 165 -13.98 -3.55 3.44
CA LEU A 165 -13.25 -3.01 4.58
C LEU A 165 -14.21 -2.35 5.59
N PRO A 166 -14.21 -2.80 6.86
CA PRO A 166 -15.14 -2.30 7.87
C PRO A 166 -14.72 -0.91 8.36
N TRP A 167 -15.66 0.03 8.45
CA TRP A 167 -15.43 1.36 9.03
C TRP A 167 -16.75 2.04 9.41
N THR A 168 -16.67 3.05 10.28
CA THR A 168 -17.84 3.87 10.67
C THR A 168 -17.50 5.35 10.62
N ARG A 169 -18.44 6.19 10.21
CA ARG A 169 -18.27 7.64 10.20
C ARG A 169 -19.59 8.36 10.49
N ARG A 170 -19.50 9.48 11.21
CA ARG A 170 -20.60 10.45 11.29
C ARG A 170 -20.37 11.55 10.27
N VAL A 171 -21.38 11.79 9.44
CA VAL A 171 -21.30 12.72 8.31
C VAL A 171 -22.41 13.76 8.45
N PRO A 172 -22.10 15.07 8.32
CA PRO A 172 -23.11 16.12 8.40
C PRO A 172 -24.23 15.97 7.35
N ARG A 173 -25.48 16.27 7.74
CA ARG A 173 -26.63 16.33 6.82
C ARG A 173 -26.93 17.74 6.35
N ARG A 174 -27.39 17.87 5.10
CA ARG A 174 -28.01 19.11 4.60
C ARG A 174 -29.30 19.38 5.38
N GLY A 175 -29.32 20.42 6.20
CA GLY A 175 -30.47 20.79 7.03
C GLY A 175 -30.28 20.58 8.54
N GLY A 176 -29.11 20.07 8.97
CA GLY A 176 -28.75 19.92 10.38
C GLY A 176 -28.75 18.46 10.87
N GLY A 177 -27.91 18.17 11.85
CA GLY A 177 -27.67 16.81 12.35
C GLY A 177 -26.64 16.04 11.53
N GLU A 178 -26.49 14.76 11.84
CA GLU A 178 -25.50 13.86 11.22
C GLU A 178 -26.16 12.53 10.86
N THR A 179 -25.56 11.83 9.91
CA THR A 179 -25.87 10.45 9.54
C THR A 179 -24.74 9.54 9.99
N LEU A 180 -25.08 8.43 10.64
CA LEU A 180 -24.14 7.36 10.95
C LEU A 180 -24.01 6.45 9.72
N VAL A 181 -22.84 6.49 9.08
CA VAL A 181 -22.50 5.59 7.98
C VAL A 181 -21.70 4.41 8.53
N VAL A 182 -22.09 3.20 8.15
CA VAL A 182 -21.49 1.95 8.58
C VAL A 182 -21.15 1.10 7.35
N ASN A 183 -19.86 0.98 7.03
CA ASN A 183 -19.43 -0.10 6.14
C ASN A 183 -19.20 -1.35 7.00
N VAL A 184 -20.00 -2.38 6.77
CA VAL A 184 -20.02 -3.59 7.62
C VAL A 184 -18.86 -4.53 7.35
N GLY A 185 -18.02 -4.24 6.33
CA GLY A 185 -17.03 -5.17 5.81
C GLY A 185 -17.69 -6.28 5.00
N VAL A 186 -17.00 -7.41 4.89
CA VAL A 186 -17.49 -8.62 4.21
C VAL A 186 -17.16 -9.90 4.99
N LEU A 187 -17.97 -10.93 4.82
CA LEU A 187 -17.76 -12.26 5.44
C LEU A 187 -16.84 -13.17 4.62
N GLY A 188 -16.76 -12.94 3.32
CA GLY A 188 -16.08 -13.83 2.39
C GLY A 188 -14.58 -13.61 2.28
N ARG A 189 -14.07 -12.50 2.82
CA ARG A 189 -12.68 -12.08 2.68
C ARG A 189 -12.21 -11.28 3.89
N PRO A 190 -10.99 -11.53 4.44
CA PRO A 190 -10.44 -10.75 5.56
C PRO A 190 -10.23 -9.27 5.23
N ALA A 191 -9.97 -8.42 6.23
CA ALA A 191 -9.88 -6.96 6.07
C ALA A 191 -8.50 -6.43 5.59
N ASN A 192 -7.68 -7.29 4.97
CA ASN A 192 -6.35 -6.94 4.45
C ASN A 192 -5.38 -6.40 5.51
N ASP A 193 -5.46 -6.91 6.74
CA ASP A 193 -4.67 -6.45 7.89
C ASP A 193 -3.76 -7.55 8.47
N GLY A 194 -3.73 -8.72 7.84
CA GLY A 194 -2.95 -9.88 8.30
C GLY A 194 -3.68 -10.75 9.32
N ALA A 195 -4.91 -10.40 9.70
CA ALA A 195 -5.77 -11.25 10.51
C ALA A 195 -6.67 -12.11 9.62
N THR A 196 -6.97 -13.34 10.06
CA THR A 196 -7.82 -14.28 9.31
C THR A 196 -9.31 -14.12 9.59
N HIS A 197 -9.69 -13.30 10.58
CA HIS A 197 -11.10 -13.04 10.88
C HIS A 197 -11.74 -12.15 9.80
N VAL A 198 -13.07 -12.16 9.77
CA VAL A 198 -13.89 -11.31 8.89
C VAL A 198 -14.80 -10.43 9.72
N TRP A 199 -15.63 -9.59 9.11
CA TRP A 199 -16.35 -8.54 9.84
C TRP A 199 -17.85 -8.51 9.53
N PHE A 200 -18.62 -8.11 10.53
CA PHE A 200 -20.03 -7.72 10.41
C PHE A 200 -20.35 -6.60 11.42
N ALA A 201 -21.52 -5.99 11.31
CA ALA A 201 -21.96 -4.94 12.24
C ALA A 201 -23.12 -5.41 13.13
N LEU A 202 -23.10 -5.01 14.40
CA LEU A 202 -24.27 -4.98 15.26
C LEU A 202 -24.76 -3.54 15.37
N LEU A 203 -25.99 -3.30 14.92
CA LEU A 203 -26.61 -1.99 14.94
C LEU A 203 -27.80 -2.00 15.90
N ASP A 204 -27.72 -1.14 16.90
CA ASP A 204 -28.73 -0.92 17.92
C ASP A 204 -29.48 0.38 17.65
N LEU A 205 -30.81 0.32 17.56
CA LEU A 205 -31.66 1.46 17.17
C LEU A 205 -32.59 1.88 18.31
N GLY A 206 -32.72 3.20 18.56
CA GLY A 206 -33.64 3.78 19.54
C GLY A 206 -32.99 4.72 20.58
N CYS A 207 -33.83 5.40 21.38
CA CYS A 207 -33.50 6.55 22.25
C CYS A 207 -32.59 6.31 23.47
N ASP A 208 -32.06 5.10 23.65
CA ASP A 208 -31.09 4.74 24.70
C ASP A 208 -29.73 4.28 24.13
N ALA A 209 -29.49 4.43 22.82
CA ALA A 209 -28.18 4.19 22.23
C ALA A 209 -27.15 5.22 22.73
N ALA A 210 -25.94 4.77 23.06
CA ALA A 210 -24.93 5.56 23.79
C ALA A 210 -24.60 6.93 23.18
N ASP A 211 -24.81 7.12 21.87
CA ASP A 211 -24.47 8.33 21.12
C ASP A 211 -25.65 8.94 20.32
N GLY A 212 -26.90 8.74 20.74
CA GLY A 212 -28.08 9.37 20.12
C GLY A 212 -29.14 8.37 19.64
N VAL A 213 -29.50 8.44 18.35
CA VAL A 213 -30.60 7.64 17.75
C VAL A 213 -30.19 6.19 17.41
N ALA A 214 -28.88 5.90 17.31
CA ALA A 214 -28.34 4.57 17.01
C ALA A 214 -26.91 4.39 17.55
N SER A 215 -26.50 3.15 17.81
CA SER A 215 -25.12 2.76 18.13
C SER A 215 -24.69 1.53 17.35
N VAL A 216 -23.40 1.44 17.00
CA VAL A 216 -22.86 0.36 16.18
C VAL A 216 -21.60 -0.26 16.79
N GLU A 217 -21.49 -1.58 16.72
CA GLU A 217 -20.27 -2.34 17.00
C GLU A 217 -19.85 -3.07 15.72
N LEU A 218 -18.64 -2.81 15.22
CA LEU A 218 -18.01 -3.64 14.20
C LEU A 218 -17.38 -4.86 14.89
N VAL A 219 -17.86 -6.05 14.54
CA VAL A 219 -17.50 -7.30 15.22
C VAL A 219 -16.56 -8.11 14.33
N ALA A 220 -15.36 -8.38 14.83
CA ALA A 220 -14.47 -9.39 14.27
C ALA A 220 -15.07 -10.79 14.52
N LEU A 221 -15.25 -11.54 13.43
CA LEU A 221 -15.85 -12.87 13.38
C LEU A 221 -14.77 -13.90 13.07
N ASP A 222 -14.47 -14.72 14.07
CA ASP A 222 -13.70 -15.94 13.87
C ASP A 222 -14.57 -17.00 13.20
N TYR A 223 -13.99 -17.72 12.25
CA TYR A 223 -14.62 -18.81 11.51
C TYR A 223 -13.58 -19.84 11.09
N ASP A 224 -14.02 -20.95 10.54
CA ASP A 224 -13.13 -22.00 10.01
C ASP A 224 -12.55 -21.58 8.65
N TRP A 225 -11.62 -20.64 8.69
CA TRP A 225 -10.91 -20.13 7.51
C TRP A 225 -10.06 -21.20 6.82
N ALA A 226 -9.58 -22.20 7.58
CA ALA A 226 -8.82 -23.32 7.04
C ALA A 226 -9.71 -24.20 6.16
N ALA A 227 -10.94 -24.49 6.60
CA ALA A 227 -11.91 -25.19 5.77
C ALA A 227 -12.31 -24.39 4.52
N GLN A 228 -12.48 -23.07 4.64
CA GLN A 228 -12.74 -22.22 3.47
C GLN A 228 -11.59 -22.28 2.46
N ALA A 229 -10.34 -22.12 2.90
CA ALA A 229 -9.17 -22.20 2.03
C ALA A 229 -9.03 -23.59 1.39
N ALA A 230 -9.29 -24.66 2.14
CA ALA A 230 -9.31 -26.02 1.60
C ALA A 230 -10.41 -26.22 0.54
N SER A 231 -11.61 -25.64 0.76
CA SER A 231 -12.72 -25.69 -0.20
C SER A 231 -12.38 -24.95 -1.51
N ILE A 232 -11.77 -23.77 -1.42
CA ILE A 232 -11.26 -22.99 -2.58
C ILE A 232 -10.30 -23.84 -3.41
N ARG A 233 -9.31 -24.48 -2.77
CA ARG A 233 -8.34 -25.32 -3.47
C ARG A 233 -8.97 -26.57 -4.08
N ALA A 234 -9.89 -27.21 -3.37
CA ALA A 234 -10.59 -28.39 -3.85
C ALA A 234 -11.45 -28.10 -5.09
N ALA A 235 -11.98 -26.88 -5.19
CA ALA A 235 -12.73 -26.39 -6.35
C ALA A 235 -11.83 -26.03 -7.56
N GLY A 236 -10.50 -26.04 -7.40
CA GLY A 236 -9.57 -25.66 -8.46
C GLY A 236 -9.53 -24.15 -8.74
N LEU A 237 -10.02 -23.33 -7.80
CA LEU A 237 -9.91 -21.88 -7.88
C LEU A 237 -8.45 -21.43 -7.67
N PRO A 238 -8.08 -20.21 -8.14
CA PRO A 238 -6.72 -19.69 -7.98
C PRO A 238 -6.21 -19.75 -6.55
N GLU A 239 -4.96 -20.22 -6.38
CA GLU A 239 -4.29 -20.28 -5.07
C GLU A 239 -4.27 -18.92 -4.36
N ALA A 240 -4.23 -17.82 -5.12
CA ALA A 240 -4.30 -16.47 -4.58
C ALA A 240 -5.58 -16.26 -3.73
N PHE A 241 -6.74 -16.81 -4.12
CA PHE A 241 -7.96 -16.66 -3.33
C PHE A 241 -7.85 -17.38 -1.98
N ALA A 242 -7.25 -18.57 -1.94
CA ALA A 242 -7.00 -19.31 -0.70
C ALA A 242 -5.97 -18.58 0.19
N GLN A 243 -4.88 -18.07 -0.40
CA GLN A 243 -3.87 -17.31 0.32
C GLN A 243 -4.44 -16.04 0.97
N SER A 244 -5.39 -15.37 0.31
CA SER A 244 -6.07 -14.19 0.89
C SER A 244 -6.77 -14.53 2.22
N VAL A 245 -7.36 -15.72 2.30
CA VAL A 245 -8.06 -16.21 3.49
C VAL A 245 -7.08 -16.64 4.58
N GLU A 246 -6.00 -17.35 4.21
CA GLU A 246 -5.04 -17.91 5.18
C GLU A 246 -4.09 -16.87 5.78
N THR A 247 -3.72 -15.87 4.99
CA THR A 247 -2.74 -14.88 5.41
C THR A 247 -3.38 -13.63 5.99
N GLY A 248 -4.69 -13.43 5.79
CA GLY A 248 -5.36 -12.17 6.12
C GLY A 248 -4.99 -10.99 5.22
N TYR A 249 -4.13 -11.22 4.20
CA TYR A 249 -3.70 -10.20 3.25
C TYR A 249 -4.26 -10.46 1.88
N TRP A 250 -4.77 -9.42 1.24
CA TRP A 250 -5.28 -9.52 -0.11
C TRP A 250 -4.14 -9.79 -1.08
N THR A 251 -4.30 -10.83 -1.90
CA THR A 251 -3.36 -11.23 -2.95
C THR A 251 -3.90 -10.95 -4.35
N THR A 252 -5.16 -10.52 -4.45
CA THR A 252 -5.90 -10.23 -5.69
C THR A 252 -6.77 -8.99 -5.50
N CYS A 253 -7.22 -8.37 -6.60
CA CYS A 253 -8.12 -7.22 -6.53
C CYS A 253 -7.56 -6.11 -5.64
N LEU A 254 -6.24 -5.93 -5.69
CA LEU A 254 -5.51 -4.98 -4.85
C LEU A 254 -5.51 -3.61 -5.50
N GLU A 255 -5.52 -3.53 -6.84
CA GLU A 255 -5.27 -2.29 -7.58
C GLU A 255 -6.40 -1.26 -7.44
N ILE A 256 -7.61 -1.69 -7.10
CA ILE A 256 -8.74 -0.85 -6.75
C ILE A 256 -8.65 -0.19 -5.36
N VAL A 257 -7.85 -0.76 -4.43
CA VAL A 257 -7.83 -0.31 -3.03
C VAL A 257 -7.07 1.02 -2.92
N PRO A 258 -7.65 2.12 -2.38
CA PRO A 258 -6.97 3.41 -2.33
C PRO A 258 -5.73 3.36 -1.44
N PRO A 259 -4.79 4.31 -1.60
CA PRO A 259 -3.52 4.32 -0.86
C PRO A 259 -3.67 4.20 0.66
N ALA A 260 -4.64 4.91 1.24
CA ALA A 260 -4.83 4.98 2.69
C ALA A 260 -5.27 3.62 3.25
N GLU A 261 -6.22 2.95 2.63
CA GLU A 261 -6.69 1.61 2.98
C GLU A 261 -5.61 0.57 2.67
N ARG A 262 -4.95 0.68 1.51
CA ARG A 262 -3.90 -0.25 1.08
C ARG A 262 -2.68 -0.21 2.01
N SER A 263 -2.40 0.93 2.64
CA SER A 263 -1.31 1.08 3.62
C SER A 263 -1.47 0.21 4.87
N ARG A 264 -2.65 -0.36 5.11
CA ARG A 264 -2.89 -1.33 6.20
C ARG A 264 -2.42 -2.74 5.85
N GLY A 265 -2.09 -3.02 4.58
CA GLY A 265 -1.66 -4.32 4.07
C GLY A 265 -0.16 -4.64 4.23
N ARG A 266 0.21 -5.89 3.92
CA ARG A 266 1.54 -6.50 4.17
C ARG A 266 2.72 -5.75 3.55
N TYR A 267 2.50 -5.05 2.44
CA TYR A 267 3.56 -4.34 1.75
C TYR A 267 3.14 -2.88 1.62
N GLN A 268 3.85 -2.04 2.35
CA GLN A 268 3.73 -0.60 2.26
C GLN A 268 4.21 -0.20 0.85
N LEU A 269 3.29 0.34 0.05
CA LEU A 269 3.44 0.84 -1.33
C LEU A 269 3.39 -0.22 -2.43
N TYR A 270 2.19 -0.37 -2.99
CA TYR A 270 1.97 -0.88 -4.34
C TYR A 270 1.43 0.22 -5.24
N LYS A 271 1.53 0.00 -6.54
CA LYS A 271 1.35 0.91 -7.69
C LYS A 271 0.34 2.07 -7.54
N SER A 272 -0.77 1.93 -6.83
CA SER A 272 -1.76 3.00 -6.63
C SER A 272 -1.45 4.03 -5.54
N ALA A 273 -0.46 3.78 -4.68
CA ALA A 273 0.04 4.81 -3.76
C ALA A 273 0.82 5.90 -4.50
N LEU A 274 0.97 5.73 -5.82
CA LEU A 274 1.24 6.80 -6.76
C LEU A 274 -0.08 7.51 -7.09
N PRO A 275 -0.10 8.84 -7.24
CA PRO A 275 -1.25 9.57 -7.73
C PRO A 275 -1.89 8.89 -8.94
N ASP A 276 -3.20 8.74 -8.89
CA ASP A 276 -4.01 8.32 -10.03
C ASP A 276 -3.90 9.37 -11.15
N PHE A 277 -3.42 8.96 -12.31
CA PHE A 277 -3.38 9.75 -13.55
C PHE A 277 -4.47 9.33 -14.54
N SER A 278 -5.46 8.53 -14.12
CA SER A 278 -6.69 8.29 -14.85
C SER A 278 -7.70 9.41 -14.55
N GLY A 279 -8.38 9.90 -15.59
CA GLY A 279 -8.87 11.28 -15.63
C GLY A 279 -10.15 11.57 -14.84
N ALA A 280 -10.15 12.73 -14.17
CA ALA A 280 -11.22 13.75 -14.16
C ALA A 280 -10.93 14.91 -13.18
N ALA A 281 -9.96 14.77 -12.26
CA ALA A 281 -9.62 15.83 -11.29
C ALA A 281 -8.48 16.77 -11.74
N VAL A 282 -8.04 16.68 -13.00
CA VAL A 282 -7.32 17.79 -13.65
C VAL A 282 -8.37 18.56 -14.46
N SER A 283 -8.91 19.63 -13.88
CA SER A 283 -9.69 20.59 -14.65
C SER A 283 -8.76 21.21 -15.69
N TRP A 284 -8.95 20.84 -16.95
CA TRP A 284 -8.32 21.44 -18.12
C TRP A 284 -8.72 22.90 -18.37
N ALA A 285 -9.58 23.47 -17.52
CA ALA A 285 -10.18 24.79 -17.75
C ALA A 285 -9.35 25.96 -17.19
N ASP A 286 -8.38 25.72 -16.30
CA ASP A 286 -7.67 26.80 -15.58
C ASP A 286 -6.17 26.91 -15.92
N LEU A 287 -5.69 26.25 -16.98
CA LEU A 287 -4.32 26.43 -17.44
C LEU A 287 -4.20 27.70 -18.27
N SER A 288 -3.60 28.73 -17.68
CA SER A 288 -3.13 29.91 -18.39
C SER A 288 -2.07 29.54 -19.43
N GLU A 289 -2.36 29.88 -20.68
CA GLU A 289 -1.50 29.91 -21.88
C GLU A 289 -0.89 28.57 -22.34
N VAL A 290 -1.46 28.06 -23.43
CA VAL A 290 -1.00 26.91 -24.23
C VAL A 290 0.06 27.39 -25.25
N PRO A 291 1.29 26.85 -25.27
CA PRO A 291 2.23 27.04 -26.38
C PRO A 291 1.78 26.26 -27.63
N GLU A 292 2.16 26.75 -28.82
CA GLU A 292 1.63 26.45 -30.17
C GLU A 292 1.51 24.97 -30.62
N ASP A 293 1.96 23.99 -29.84
CA ASP A 293 2.10 22.59 -30.29
C ASP A 293 1.06 21.61 -29.68
N GLY A 294 0.08 22.10 -28.92
CA GLY A 294 -1.19 21.39 -28.70
C GLY A 294 -1.18 20.09 -27.87
N LEU A 295 -0.06 19.71 -27.23
CA LEU A 295 -0.02 18.63 -26.24
C LEU A 295 0.33 19.20 -24.85
N PRO A 296 -0.42 18.87 -23.79
CA PRO A 296 -0.10 19.33 -22.44
C PRO A 296 1.19 18.66 -21.93
N VAL A 297 2.20 19.46 -21.59
CA VAL A 297 3.43 19.01 -20.94
C VAL A 297 3.16 18.94 -19.43
N LEU A 298 2.96 17.73 -18.90
CA LEU A 298 3.03 17.50 -17.46
C LEU A 298 4.48 17.73 -16.99
N PRO A 299 4.75 18.61 -16.01
CA PRO A 299 6.04 18.63 -15.36
C PRO A 299 6.18 17.33 -14.57
N LEU A 300 6.94 16.36 -15.11
CA LEU A 300 7.17 15.07 -14.45
C LEU A 300 7.84 15.26 -13.09
N PHE A 301 8.74 16.25 -12.99
CA PHE A 301 9.44 16.59 -11.77
C PHE A 301 8.50 17.11 -10.69
N GLY A 302 8.62 16.56 -9.48
CA GLY A 302 7.74 16.89 -8.36
C GLY A 302 6.47 16.04 -8.30
N SER A 303 6.26 15.14 -9.26
CA SER A 303 5.19 14.13 -9.22
C SER A 303 5.70 12.83 -8.58
N ALA A 304 4.82 11.87 -8.29
CA ALA A 304 5.32 10.57 -7.82
C ALA A 304 6.05 9.75 -8.89
N MET A 305 5.95 10.14 -10.17
CA MET A 305 6.70 9.52 -11.26
C MET A 305 8.14 10.02 -11.34
N PHE A 306 8.40 11.21 -10.80
CA PHE A 306 9.74 11.74 -10.60
C PHE A 306 9.72 12.63 -9.37
N PRO A 307 9.81 12.03 -8.16
CA PRO A 307 9.72 12.77 -6.91
C PRO A 307 10.84 13.82 -6.84
N PRO A 308 10.66 14.91 -6.06
CA PRO A 308 11.66 15.96 -5.89
C PRO A 308 12.81 15.48 -4.98
N ARG A 309 13.33 14.29 -5.26
CA ARG A 309 14.35 13.56 -4.52
C ARG A 309 15.57 13.34 -5.40
N LEU A 310 16.73 13.78 -4.92
CA LEU A 310 18.02 13.51 -5.54
C LEU A 310 18.75 12.44 -4.74
N TRP A 311 19.26 11.41 -5.43
CA TRP A 311 20.18 10.45 -4.84
C TRP A 311 21.62 10.85 -5.14
N LEU A 312 22.49 10.76 -4.14
CA LEU A 312 23.89 11.14 -4.27
C LEU A 312 24.77 10.05 -3.65
N TYR A 313 25.51 9.34 -4.50
CA TYR A 313 26.55 8.40 -4.10
C TYR A 313 27.84 9.16 -3.81
N THR A 314 28.19 9.24 -2.52
CA THR A 314 29.38 9.95 -2.07
C THR A 314 30.67 9.13 -2.27
N ASN A 315 30.57 7.79 -2.24
CA ASN A 315 31.67 6.85 -2.47
C ASN A 315 31.16 5.46 -2.89
N PHE A 316 32.07 4.56 -3.31
CA PHE A 316 31.76 3.16 -3.64
C PHE A 316 32.58 2.13 -2.85
N HIS A 317 33.64 2.56 -2.16
CA HIS A 317 34.36 1.66 -1.26
C HIS A 317 33.54 1.46 0.02
N CYS A 318 33.45 0.23 0.49
CA CYS A 318 32.66 -0.16 1.67
C CYS A 318 33.52 -1.03 2.60
N ASN A 319 33.20 -1.07 3.90
CA ASN A 319 33.79 -2.02 4.84
C ASN A 319 33.10 -3.41 4.82
N LEU A 320 32.05 -3.57 4.01
CA LEU A 320 31.31 -4.81 3.78
C LEU A 320 31.41 -5.22 2.31
N ALA A 321 31.26 -6.52 2.04
CA ALA A 321 31.26 -7.09 0.69
C ALA A 321 29.97 -7.89 0.47
N CYS A 322 28.82 -7.19 0.50
CA CYS A 322 27.52 -7.84 0.38
C CYS A 322 27.37 -8.54 -0.98
N ASP A 323 26.86 -9.77 -0.96
CA ASP A 323 26.55 -10.57 -2.16
C ASP A 323 25.44 -9.96 -3.01
N TYR A 324 24.55 -9.15 -2.42
CA TYR A 324 23.49 -8.44 -3.14
C TYR A 324 23.73 -6.95 -3.39
N CYS A 325 24.96 -6.44 -3.25
CA CYS A 325 25.19 -5.00 -3.40
C CYS A 325 24.80 -4.50 -4.82
N SER A 326 23.78 -3.64 -4.92
CA SER A 326 23.19 -3.17 -6.19
C SER A 326 24.09 -2.24 -7.02
N VAL A 327 25.25 -1.86 -6.47
CA VAL A 327 26.26 -0.99 -7.13
C VAL A 327 27.67 -1.55 -6.98
N ALA A 328 27.79 -2.85 -6.69
CA ALA A 328 29.06 -3.57 -6.57
C ALA A 328 30.09 -2.91 -5.62
N SER A 329 29.61 -2.27 -4.55
CA SER A 329 30.47 -1.71 -3.51
C SER A 329 31.09 -2.83 -2.66
N SER A 330 32.37 -2.65 -2.32
CA SER A 330 33.15 -3.60 -1.53
C SER A 330 34.40 -2.92 -0.96
N PRO A 331 35.18 -3.58 -0.09
CA PRO A 331 36.47 -3.05 0.34
C PRO A 331 37.49 -2.95 -0.80
N GLN A 332 37.28 -3.68 -1.89
CA GLN A 332 38.14 -3.70 -3.08
C GLN A 332 37.65 -2.76 -4.19
N ALA A 333 36.43 -2.21 -4.06
CA ALA A 333 35.89 -1.29 -5.06
C ALA A 333 36.79 -0.04 -5.20
N PRO A 334 37.05 0.43 -6.43
CA PRO A 334 37.82 1.63 -6.66
C PRO A 334 37.25 2.83 -5.89
N ARG A 335 38.14 3.66 -5.33
CA ARG A 335 37.74 4.90 -4.66
C ARG A 335 37.23 5.90 -5.68
N ARG A 336 35.90 6.02 -5.73
CA ARG A 336 35.15 6.97 -6.56
C ARG A 336 34.39 7.92 -5.64
N GLU A 337 35.08 8.93 -5.12
CA GLU A 337 34.58 9.82 -4.08
C GLU A 337 34.11 11.17 -4.63
N ILE A 338 33.03 11.73 -4.07
CA ILE A 338 32.62 13.12 -4.28
C ILE A 338 33.18 13.96 -3.13
N GLY A 339 34.15 14.83 -3.43
CA GLY A 339 34.73 15.77 -2.46
C GLY A 339 33.73 16.84 -2.00
N MET A 340 34.01 17.49 -0.86
CA MET A 340 33.14 18.50 -0.26
C MET A 340 32.74 19.64 -1.21
N GLU A 341 33.67 20.14 -2.03
CA GLU A 341 33.40 21.24 -2.97
C GLU A 341 32.32 20.84 -3.99
N ARG A 342 32.49 19.68 -4.65
CA ARG A 342 31.49 19.17 -5.60
C ARG A 342 30.18 18.80 -4.90
N PHE A 343 30.24 18.27 -3.68
CA PHE A 343 29.04 17.97 -2.89
C PHE A 343 28.22 19.23 -2.62
N ARG A 344 28.83 20.33 -2.18
CA ARG A 344 28.14 21.62 -1.98
C ARG A 344 27.51 22.11 -3.28
N ALA A 345 28.27 22.11 -4.37
CA ALA A 345 27.76 22.53 -5.67
C ALA A 345 26.54 21.70 -6.11
N LEU A 346 26.55 20.38 -5.89
CA LEU A 346 25.41 19.53 -6.19
C LEU A 346 24.20 19.81 -5.29
N VAL A 347 24.41 20.12 -4.00
CA VAL A 347 23.31 20.48 -3.08
C VAL A 347 22.70 21.83 -3.48
N ASP A 348 23.53 22.82 -3.79
CA ASP A 348 23.07 24.15 -4.22
C ASP A 348 22.29 24.04 -5.53
N GLU A 349 22.83 23.29 -6.50
CA GLU A 349 22.17 23.02 -7.78
C GLU A 349 20.85 22.25 -7.58
N ALA A 350 20.79 21.31 -6.63
CA ALA A 350 19.55 20.59 -6.29
C ALA A 350 18.46 21.54 -5.78
N VAL A 351 18.82 22.48 -4.90
CA VAL A 351 17.87 23.49 -4.39
C VAL A 351 17.40 24.40 -5.53
N GLU A 352 18.30 24.86 -6.40
CA GLU A 352 17.98 25.68 -7.56
C GLU A 352 17.05 24.96 -8.53
N GLU A 353 17.25 23.65 -8.72
CA GLU A 353 16.42 22.79 -9.56
C GLU A 353 15.12 22.31 -8.88
N GLY A 354 14.86 22.75 -7.65
CA GLY A 354 13.59 22.50 -6.94
C GLY A 354 13.47 21.15 -6.24
N PHE A 355 14.59 20.44 -6.03
CA PHE A 355 14.59 19.25 -5.17
C PHE A 355 14.31 19.67 -3.72
N THR A 356 13.57 18.82 -2.99
CA THR A 356 13.25 19.03 -1.58
C THR A 356 13.88 17.97 -0.69
N GLU A 357 14.23 16.82 -1.26
CA GLU A 357 14.85 15.70 -0.56
C GLU A 357 16.23 15.34 -1.15
N LEU A 358 17.19 15.01 -0.28
CA LEU A 358 18.51 14.49 -0.66
C LEU A 358 18.78 13.16 0.04
N TYR A 359 19.07 12.13 -0.76
CA TYR A 359 19.45 10.81 -0.27
C TYR A 359 20.95 10.63 -0.44
N VAL A 360 21.67 10.76 0.67
CA VAL A 360 23.12 10.60 0.72
C VAL A 360 23.45 9.14 0.98
N THR A 361 24.07 8.49 0.01
CA THR A 361 24.44 7.08 0.08
C THR A 361 25.86 6.86 -0.45
N GLY A 362 26.23 5.60 -0.63
CA GLY A 362 27.55 5.18 -1.06
C GLY A 362 27.80 3.70 -0.78
N GLY A 363 29.05 3.28 -0.90
CA GLY A 363 29.50 2.01 -0.33
C GLY A 363 29.35 2.02 1.19
N GLU A 364 30.14 2.86 1.87
CA GLU A 364 29.85 3.30 3.25
C GLU A 364 30.23 4.77 3.41
N PRO A 365 29.27 5.70 3.52
CA PRO A 365 29.57 7.13 3.64
C PRO A 365 30.47 7.47 4.83
N PHE A 366 30.36 6.76 5.97
CA PHE A 366 31.17 7.01 7.17
C PHE A 366 32.64 6.56 7.06
N LEU A 367 33.06 6.01 5.92
CA LEU A 367 34.48 5.87 5.61
C LEU A 367 35.12 7.21 5.19
N GLN A 368 34.34 8.16 4.66
CA GLN A 368 34.85 9.47 4.25
C GLN A 368 35.04 10.40 5.46
N PRO A 369 36.22 10.98 5.69
CA PRO A 369 36.49 11.82 6.87
C PRO A 369 35.50 12.98 7.04
N ASP A 370 35.07 13.59 5.93
CA ASP A 370 34.27 14.82 5.85
C ASP A 370 32.75 14.59 5.77
N ILE A 371 32.26 13.35 5.88
CA ILE A 371 30.83 13.02 5.74
C ILE A 371 29.91 13.81 6.68
N VAL A 372 30.32 14.04 7.93
CA VAL A 372 29.50 14.81 8.87
C VAL A 372 29.40 16.29 8.45
N ASP A 373 30.46 16.85 7.86
CA ASP A 373 30.41 18.22 7.34
C ASP A 373 29.51 18.30 6.09
N LYS A 374 29.52 17.27 5.24
CA LYS A 374 28.58 17.12 4.12
C LYS A 374 27.13 17.07 4.60
N LEU A 375 26.82 16.24 5.61
CA LEU A 375 25.47 16.13 6.17
C LEU A 375 25.03 17.43 6.85
N LEU A 376 25.90 18.09 7.61
CA LEU A 376 25.61 19.40 8.20
C LEU A 376 25.20 20.41 7.12
N TYR A 377 25.99 20.51 6.05
CA TYR A 377 25.68 21.36 4.93
C TYR A 377 24.33 21.01 4.31
N ALA A 378 24.14 19.76 3.88
CA ALA A 378 22.90 19.35 3.21
C ALA A 378 21.64 19.62 4.06
N THR A 379 21.70 19.38 5.38
CA THR A 379 20.55 19.60 6.28
C THR A 379 20.21 21.07 6.54
N ASP A 380 21.11 22.00 6.21
CA ASP A 380 20.78 23.44 6.19
C ASP A 380 19.85 23.79 5.01
N HIS A 381 19.82 22.95 3.96
CA HIS A 381 19.15 23.24 2.69
C HIS A 381 17.94 22.32 2.40
N LEU A 382 18.07 21.01 2.64
CA LEU A 382 17.11 19.98 2.21
C LEU A 382 16.75 19.04 3.36
N ASP A 383 15.67 18.26 3.19
CA ASP A 383 15.42 17.08 4.01
C ASP A 383 16.36 15.94 3.56
N VAL A 384 17.12 15.39 4.48
CA VAL A 384 18.24 14.48 4.18
C VAL A 384 18.02 13.11 4.80
N VAL A 385 18.16 12.08 3.97
CA VAL A 385 18.30 10.69 4.43
C VAL A 385 19.71 10.22 4.13
N CYS A 386 20.46 9.81 5.16
CA CYS A 386 21.79 9.24 5.00
C CYS A 386 21.74 7.73 5.19
N LEU A 387 21.99 6.98 4.11
CA LEU A 387 22.06 5.52 4.13
C LEU A 387 23.48 5.07 4.49
N THR A 388 23.59 4.23 5.51
CA THR A 388 24.86 3.81 6.12
C THR A 388 24.66 2.45 6.79
N ASN A 389 25.72 1.65 6.93
CA ASN A 389 25.66 0.42 7.73
C ASN A 389 25.69 0.68 9.25
N GLY A 390 25.97 1.92 9.68
CA GLY A 390 25.96 2.32 11.10
C GLY A 390 27.10 1.75 11.95
N MET A 391 27.98 0.92 11.39
CA MET A 391 28.99 0.17 12.16
C MET A 391 30.18 1.02 12.61
N LEU A 392 30.33 2.22 12.04
CA LEU A 392 31.48 3.09 12.27
C LEU A 392 31.23 4.15 13.33
N TYR A 393 30.15 4.06 14.11
CA TYR A 393 29.70 5.11 15.04
C TYR A 393 30.46 5.17 16.37
N GLN A 394 31.65 4.59 16.43
CA GLN A 394 32.50 4.55 17.63
C GLN A 394 33.62 5.61 17.58
N GLY A 395 34.26 5.84 18.73
CA GLY A 395 35.45 6.70 18.85
C GLY A 395 35.24 8.11 18.28
N TYR A 396 36.13 8.53 17.39
CA TYR A 396 36.08 9.85 16.74
C TYR A 396 34.76 10.08 15.97
N ARG A 397 34.22 9.05 15.32
CA ARG A 397 32.96 9.17 14.57
C ARG A 397 31.77 9.44 15.47
N ARG A 398 31.74 8.85 16.67
CA ARG A 398 30.72 9.17 17.68
C ARG A 398 30.73 10.64 18.04
N GLU A 399 31.93 11.21 18.21
CA GLU A 399 32.08 12.63 18.52
C GLU A 399 31.59 13.50 17.36
N GLN A 400 31.88 13.11 16.12
CA GLN A 400 31.36 13.83 14.95
C GLN A 400 29.83 13.73 14.85
N LEU A 401 29.22 12.56 15.11
CA LEU A 401 27.76 12.39 15.11
C LEU A 401 27.04 13.31 16.11
N ARG A 402 27.67 13.62 17.26
CA ARG A 402 27.08 14.57 18.22
C ARG A 402 26.81 15.95 17.61
N ARG A 403 27.58 16.35 16.59
CA ARG A 403 27.37 17.62 15.87
C ARG A 403 26.07 17.63 15.06
N LEU A 404 25.53 16.46 14.74
CA LEU A 404 24.25 16.30 14.03
C LEU A 404 23.05 16.24 14.98
N ALA A 405 23.28 16.16 16.29
CA ALA A 405 22.21 16.10 17.28
C ALA A 405 21.33 17.37 17.18
N GLY A 406 20.00 17.18 17.17
CA GLY A 406 19.03 18.28 17.02
C GLY A 406 18.74 18.70 15.57
N ARG A 407 19.40 18.11 14.57
CA ARG A 407 19.03 18.31 13.15
C ARG A 407 17.75 17.53 12.83
N THR A 408 16.61 18.21 12.81
CA THR A 408 15.29 17.59 12.54
C THR A 408 15.09 17.16 11.08
N ARG A 409 15.86 17.76 10.16
CA ARG A 409 15.86 17.42 8.72
C ARG A 409 16.77 16.25 8.36
N LEU A 410 17.36 15.57 9.34
CA LEU A 410 18.25 14.42 9.09
C LEU A 410 17.61 13.13 9.58
N THR A 411 17.57 12.12 8.73
CA THR A 411 17.30 10.74 9.10
C THR A 411 18.50 9.86 8.77
N LEU A 412 18.99 9.08 9.75
CA LEU A 412 20.00 8.05 9.52
C LEU A 412 19.31 6.73 9.22
N GLN A 413 19.51 6.18 8.02
CA GLN A 413 18.95 4.91 7.63
C GLN A 413 20.01 3.80 7.71
N THR A 414 19.87 2.91 8.69
CA THR A 414 20.67 1.67 8.77
C THR A 414 19.94 0.50 8.12
N SER A 415 20.60 -0.65 7.92
CA SER A 415 19.96 -1.85 7.40
C SER A 415 20.16 -3.07 8.29
N LEU A 416 19.09 -3.82 8.53
CA LEU A 416 19.06 -5.10 9.22
C LEU A 416 18.18 -6.05 8.39
N ASP A 417 18.69 -7.24 8.06
CA ASP A 417 17.99 -8.18 7.16
C ASP A 417 17.29 -9.31 7.92
N GLY A 418 17.01 -9.07 9.20
CA GLY A 418 16.28 -9.98 10.07
C GLY A 418 16.53 -9.71 11.55
N ALA A 419 15.64 -10.24 12.39
CA ALA A 419 15.76 -10.14 13.85
C ALA A 419 16.90 -10.98 14.46
N GLN A 420 17.53 -11.84 13.65
CA GLN A 420 18.57 -12.76 14.09
C GLN A 420 19.88 -12.52 13.33
N PRO A 421 21.05 -12.64 14.00
CA PRO A 421 22.34 -12.37 13.37
C PRO A 421 22.60 -13.16 12.10
N HIS A 422 22.25 -14.45 12.06
CA HIS A 422 22.58 -15.32 10.95
C HIS A 422 21.92 -14.92 9.61
N LEU A 423 20.75 -14.27 9.65
CA LEU A 423 20.02 -13.82 8.45
C LEU A 423 20.64 -12.59 7.81
N HIS A 424 21.32 -11.77 8.60
CA HIS A 424 22.00 -10.57 8.14
C HIS A 424 23.47 -10.85 7.83
N ASP A 425 24.16 -11.56 8.73
CA ASP A 425 25.57 -11.89 8.61
C ASP A 425 25.90 -12.77 7.40
N VAL A 426 24.96 -13.63 6.97
CA VAL A 426 25.15 -14.49 5.78
C VAL A 426 25.43 -13.66 4.52
N HIS A 427 24.79 -12.50 4.39
CA HIS A 427 24.94 -11.62 3.25
C HIS A 427 25.97 -10.51 3.49
N ARG A 428 25.99 -9.93 4.69
CA ARG A 428 26.78 -8.73 5.00
C ARG A 428 28.11 -9.01 5.67
N GLY A 429 28.35 -10.26 6.08
CA GLY A 429 29.57 -10.69 6.75
C GLY A 429 29.41 -10.87 8.26
N ARG A 430 30.20 -11.77 8.82
CA ARG A 430 30.11 -12.17 10.24
C ARG A 430 30.28 -10.98 11.19
N GLY A 431 29.36 -10.86 12.14
CA GLY A 431 29.34 -9.81 13.17
C GLY A 431 28.78 -8.47 12.71
N SER A 432 28.33 -8.35 11.46
CA SER A 432 27.76 -7.12 10.93
C SER A 432 26.44 -6.76 11.61
N TRP A 433 25.61 -7.76 11.95
CA TRP A 433 24.34 -7.52 12.63
C TRP A 433 24.54 -6.87 14.00
N ALA A 434 25.49 -7.40 14.78
CA ALA A 434 25.78 -6.89 16.12
C ALA A 434 26.32 -5.46 16.06
N ALA A 435 27.20 -5.17 15.10
CA ALA A 435 27.75 -3.84 14.90
C ALA A 435 26.71 -2.83 14.38
N ALA A 436 25.81 -3.24 13.49
CA ALA A 436 24.71 -2.41 13.00
C ALA A 436 23.70 -2.09 14.13
N MET A 437 23.40 -3.07 14.99
CA MET A 437 22.57 -2.88 16.19
C MET A 437 23.22 -1.95 17.21
N GLU A 438 24.53 -2.07 17.45
CA GLU A 438 25.26 -1.14 18.29
C GLU A 438 25.24 0.28 17.71
N GLY A 439 25.41 0.42 16.39
CA GLY A 439 25.27 1.69 15.67
C GLY A 439 23.89 2.32 15.83
N LEU A 440 22.84 1.52 15.70
CA LEU A 440 21.45 1.94 15.92
C LEU A 440 21.25 2.46 17.35
N ASP A 441 21.76 1.73 18.36
CA ASP A 441 21.67 2.13 19.76
C ASP A 441 22.45 3.43 20.04
N ILE A 442 23.60 3.63 19.40
CA ILE A 442 24.35 4.89 19.49
C ILE A 442 23.56 6.04 18.88
N ALA A 443 22.97 5.87 17.69
CA ALA A 443 22.20 6.92 17.02
C ALA A 443 20.94 7.31 17.83
N LEU A 444 20.20 6.31 18.32
CA LEU A 444 19.05 6.51 19.21
C LEU A 444 19.46 7.20 20.51
N GLY A 445 20.56 6.78 21.13
CA GLY A 445 21.09 7.38 22.36
C GLY A 445 21.58 8.82 22.20
N LEU A 446 21.88 9.25 20.96
CA LEU A 446 22.19 10.64 20.61
C LEU A 446 20.93 11.46 20.22
N GLY A 447 19.76 10.84 20.18
CA GLY A 447 18.50 11.48 19.79
C GLY A 447 18.41 11.80 18.31
N LEU A 448 19.16 11.08 17.46
CA LEU A 448 19.11 11.25 16.00
C LEU A 448 17.88 10.51 15.45
N PRO A 449 17.12 11.08 14.50
CA PRO A 449 16.07 10.34 13.81
C PRO A 449 16.67 9.17 13.04
N VAL A 450 16.09 7.98 13.21
CA VAL A 450 16.57 6.75 12.58
C VAL A 450 15.47 6.09 11.78
N ARG A 451 15.87 5.48 10.66
CA ARG A 451 15.09 4.54 9.87
C ARG A 451 15.87 3.23 9.76
N VAL A 452 15.17 2.10 9.66
CA VAL A 452 15.81 0.81 9.40
C VAL A 452 15.26 0.21 8.11
N GLY A 453 16.16 -0.21 7.23
CA GLY A 453 15.82 -0.94 6.01
C GLY A 453 16.12 -2.44 6.10
N MET A 454 15.33 -3.24 5.41
CA MET A 454 15.52 -4.68 5.26
C MET A 454 15.53 -5.01 3.77
N THR A 455 16.57 -5.67 3.29
CA THR A 455 16.51 -6.33 1.98
C THR A 455 15.84 -7.70 2.18
N GLU A 456 14.62 -7.83 1.66
CA GLU A 456 13.86 -9.08 1.69
C GLU A 456 14.42 -10.07 0.67
N THR A 457 14.68 -11.28 1.15
CA THR A 457 15.11 -12.45 0.41
C THR A 457 14.18 -13.62 0.76
N LEU A 458 14.24 -14.70 -0.01
CA LEU A 458 13.46 -15.90 0.28
C LEU A 458 13.81 -16.50 1.66
N GLN A 459 15.02 -16.25 2.16
CA GLN A 459 15.52 -16.79 3.42
C GLN A 459 15.09 -15.98 4.65
N ASN A 460 14.62 -14.73 4.47
CA ASN A 460 14.26 -13.85 5.58
C ASN A 460 12.86 -13.23 5.48
N ALA A 461 12.05 -13.60 4.49
CA ALA A 461 10.71 -13.03 4.28
C ALA A 461 9.77 -13.24 5.49
N ASP A 462 9.93 -14.34 6.23
CA ASP A 462 9.24 -14.63 7.49
C ASP A 462 9.78 -13.85 8.69
N HIS A 463 10.88 -13.11 8.51
CA HIS A 463 11.54 -12.29 9.53
C HIS A 463 11.21 -10.80 9.47
N VAL A 464 10.34 -10.36 8.56
CA VAL A 464 9.86 -8.97 8.48
C VAL A 464 9.17 -8.56 9.78
N GLU A 465 8.18 -9.33 10.24
CA GLU A 465 7.45 -9.07 11.48
C GLU A 465 8.33 -9.20 12.74
N PRO A 466 9.12 -10.29 12.91
CA PRO A 466 10.08 -10.37 14.01
C PRO A 466 11.04 -9.18 14.08
N LEU A 467 11.51 -8.67 12.95
CA LEU A 467 12.39 -7.50 12.93
C LEU A 467 11.63 -6.23 13.31
N ARG A 468 10.42 -6.02 12.77
CA ARG A 468 9.56 -4.91 13.17
C ARG A 468 9.36 -4.88 14.69
N ASP A 469 9.07 -6.02 15.30
CA ASP A 469 8.80 -6.10 16.75
C ASP A 469 10.05 -5.81 17.58
N LEU A 470 11.22 -6.31 17.13
CA LEU A 470 12.51 -5.99 17.74
C LEU A 470 12.82 -4.48 17.67
N LEU A 471 12.54 -3.85 16.53
CA LEU A 471 12.72 -2.41 16.30
C LEU A 471 11.75 -1.57 17.12
N ALA A 472 10.49 -2.00 17.22
CA ALA A 472 9.47 -1.36 18.05
C ALA A 472 9.86 -1.38 19.54
N ALA A 473 10.42 -2.50 20.03
CA ALA A 473 10.94 -2.60 21.39
C ALA A 473 12.11 -1.62 21.69
N LYS A 474 12.80 -1.16 20.64
CA LYS A 474 13.85 -0.13 20.72
C LYS A 474 13.33 1.29 20.51
N GLY A 475 12.05 1.46 20.21
CA GLY A 475 11.41 2.77 20.00
C GLY A 475 11.44 3.27 18.55
N VAL A 476 11.80 2.42 17.59
CA VAL A 476 11.65 2.73 16.15
C VAL A 476 10.19 2.52 15.75
N ARG A 477 9.58 3.50 15.09
CA ARG A 477 8.15 3.45 14.74
C ARG A 477 7.97 2.64 13.45
N GLY A 478 6.79 2.05 13.23
CA GLY A 478 6.51 1.27 12.03
C GLY A 478 6.77 2.03 10.72
N ARG A 479 6.42 3.33 10.67
CA ARG A 479 6.70 4.22 9.52
C ARG A 479 8.19 4.51 9.27
N ASP A 480 9.05 4.15 10.23
CA ASP A 480 10.50 4.29 10.18
C ASP A 480 11.18 2.91 9.93
N PHE A 481 10.41 1.92 9.47
CA PHE A 481 10.88 0.61 9.05
C PHE A 481 10.49 0.33 7.59
N ALA A 482 11.51 0.03 6.79
CA ALA A 482 11.45 -0.11 5.34
C ALA A 482 11.78 -1.53 4.93
N VAL A 483 10.95 -2.16 4.08
CA VAL A 483 11.27 -3.46 3.47
C VAL A 483 11.37 -3.27 1.97
N ARG A 484 12.46 -3.74 1.37
CA ARG A 484 12.68 -3.68 -0.08
C ARG A 484 12.97 -5.07 -0.63
N PRO A 485 12.45 -5.42 -1.82
CA PRO A 485 12.79 -6.69 -2.44
C PRO A 485 14.26 -6.68 -2.89
N LEU A 486 14.86 -7.87 -2.91
CA LEU A 486 16.14 -8.09 -3.57
C LEU A 486 16.06 -7.70 -5.05
N VAL A 487 17.10 -7.04 -5.57
CA VAL A 487 17.21 -6.68 -6.99
C VAL A 487 18.37 -7.37 -7.67
N LYS A 488 18.15 -7.73 -8.93
CA LYS A 488 19.15 -8.34 -9.81
C LYS A 488 20.05 -7.28 -10.44
N ARG A 489 20.92 -6.68 -9.62
CA ARG A 489 21.87 -5.62 -10.01
C ARG A 489 23.17 -5.74 -9.21
N GLY A 490 24.26 -5.19 -9.77
CA GLY A 490 25.56 -5.16 -9.11
C GLY A 490 26.12 -6.57 -8.89
N HIS A 491 26.24 -7.00 -7.63
CA HIS A 491 26.71 -8.35 -7.28
C HIS A 491 25.60 -9.42 -7.30
N SER A 492 24.32 -9.03 -7.29
CA SER A 492 23.21 -9.99 -7.22
C SER A 492 22.81 -10.48 -8.61
N ASP A 493 22.86 -11.79 -8.81
CA ASP A 493 22.22 -12.46 -9.96
C ASP A 493 20.76 -12.85 -9.69
N ASP A 494 20.30 -12.67 -8.45
CA ASP A 494 18.97 -13.02 -7.96
C ASP A 494 18.12 -11.77 -7.67
N GLY A 495 16.80 -11.95 -7.56
CA GLY A 495 15.86 -10.88 -7.24
C GLY A 495 15.13 -10.31 -8.46
N ILE A 496 14.43 -9.20 -8.24
CA ILE A 496 13.62 -8.54 -9.26
C ILE A 496 14.54 -7.84 -10.26
N PRO A 497 14.43 -8.11 -11.58
CA PRO A 497 15.11 -7.32 -12.59
C PRO A 497 14.48 -5.93 -12.63
N ILE A 498 15.32 -4.92 -12.48
CA ILE A 498 14.93 -3.51 -12.61
C ILE A 498 15.76 -2.88 -13.72
N GLY A 499 15.24 -1.87 -14.41
CA GLY A 499 15.89 -1.16 -15.51
C GLY A 499 15.16 0.15 -15.80
N ALA A 500 15.69 0.99 -16.68
CA ALA A 500 15.03 2.25 -17.05
C ALA A 500 13.66 2.04 -17.74
N ASP A 501 13.51 0.90 -18.39
CA ASP A 501 12.27 0.42 -19.02
C ASP A 501 11.23 -0.08 -18.00
N SER A 502 11.66 -0.53 -16.84
CA SER A 502 10.83 -1.21 -15.85
C SER A 502 10.65 -0.42 -14.56
N THR A 503 11.39 0.67 -14.32
CA THR A 503 11.30 1.47 -13.08
C THR A 503 10.92 2.92 -13.32
N VAL A 504 10.35 3.59 -12.31
CA VAL A 504 10.27 5.07 -12.30
C VAL A 504 11.66 5.69 -12.10
N PRO A 505 11.90 6.87 -12.68
CA PRO A 505 13.17 7.57 -12.51
C PRO A 505 13.33 8.11 -11.09
N GLU A 506 14.45 7.76 -10.46
CA GLU A 506 14.95 8.39 -9.23
C GLU A 506 16.35 8.94 -9.56
N LEU A 507 16.40 10.20 -10.02
CA LEU A 507 17.64 10.81 -10.52
C LEU A 507 18.77 10.66 -9.51
N THR A 508 19.85 10.03 -9.96
CA THR A 508 20.98 9.70 -9.11
C THR A 508 22.27 10.26 -9.67
N VAL A 509 23.09 10.90 -8.83
CA VAL A 509 24.42 11.38 -9.19
C VAL A 509 25.50 10.59 -8.46
N THR A 510 26.57 10.30 -9.20
CA THR A 510 27.77 9.60 -8.74
C THR A 510 29.00 10.38 -9.18
N ALA A 511 30.20 10.00 -8.73
CA ALA A 511 31.45 10.57 -9.25
C ALA A 511 31.67 10.34 -10.75
N GLN A 512 30.96 9.39 -11.37
CA GLN A 512 31.12 9.03 -12.79
C GLN A 512 30.02 9.57 -13.69
N GLY A 513 28.89 10.00 -13.13
CA GLY A 513 27.78 10.49 -13.93
C GLY A 513 26.42 10.45 -13.25
N TRP A 514 25.41 10.75 -14.07
CA TRP A 514 24.00 10.75 -13.75
C TRP A 514 23.35 9.45 -14.18
N HIS A 515 22.52 8.88 -13.31
CA HIS A 515 21.90 7.57 -13.48
C HIS A 515 20.39 7.67 -13.29
N TRP A 516 19.69 6.74 -13.94
CA TRP A 516 18.24 6.61 -13.90
C TRP A 516 17.72 6.37 -12.48
N HIS A 517 18.45 5.59 -11.68
CA HIS A 517 17.97 5.08 -10.40
C HIS A 517 19.16 4.69 -9.49
N PRO A 518 19.02 4.81 -8.16
CA PRO A 518 20.10 4.53 -7.20
C PRO A 518 20.51 3.05 -7.11
N ALA A 519 19.57 2.13 -7.30
CA ALA A 519 19.90 0.73 -7.55
C ALA A 519 20.30 0.56 -9.02
N GLY A 520 21.56 0.20 -9.26
CA GLY A 520 22.17 0.22 -10.60
C GLY A 520 22.95 1.50 -10.93
N ALA A 521 23.22 2.39 -9.96
CA ALA A 521 24.05 3.59 -10.16
C ALA A 521 25.55 3.28 -10.24
N ASP A 522 25.94 2.32 -11.07
CA ASP A 522 27.32 1.87 -11.28
C ASP A 522 27.54 1.57 -12.76
N VAL A 523 28.46 2.30 -13.39
CA VAL A 523 28.68 2.19 -14.85
C VAL A 523 29.21 0.81 -15.26
N ASP A 524 30.00 0.18 -14.38
CA ASP A 524 30.65 -1.09 -14.70
C ASP A 524 29.67 -2.26 -14.67
N THR A 525 28.73 -2.27 -13.72
CA THR A 525 27.75 -3.35 -13.55
C THR A 525 26.34 -3.03 -14.03
N SER A 526 26.03 -1.76 -14.33
CA SER A 526 24.71 -1.32 -14.80
C SER A 526 24.81 -0.16 -15.80
N PRO A 527 25.55 -0.34 -16.91
CA PRO A 527 25.75 0.72 -17.92
C PRO A 527 24.45 1.18 -18.57
N ASP A 528 23.42 0.34 -18.58
CA ASP A 528 22.08 0.64 -19.10
C ASP A 528 21.31 1.66 -18.24
N MET A 529 21.76 1.93 -17.01
CA MET A 529 21.17 2.91 -16.12
C MET A 529 21.83 4.30 -16.23
N LEU A 530 22.93 4.42 -17.00
CA LEU A 530 23.66 5.68 -17.17
C LEU A 530 22.91 6.62 -18.12
N LEU A 531 22.65 7.85 -17.67
CA LEU A 531 21.99 8.91 -18.45
C LEU A 531 22.99 9.88 -19.08
N ALA A 532 24.02 10.24 -18.33
CA ALA A 532 24.97 11.28 -18.71
C ALA A 532 26.27 11.19 -17.89
N GLY A 533 27.36 11.73 -18.44
CA GLY A 533 28.63 11.89 -17.73
C GLY A 533 28.56 12.91 -16.59
N ALA A 534 29.57 12.90 -15.72
CA ALA A 534 29.62 13.76 -14.52
C ALA A 534 29.78 15.27 -14.81
N ASP A 535 30.17 15.62 -16.03
CA ASP A 535 30.34 16.98 -16.55
C ASP A 535 29.02 17.65 -16.95
N VAL A 536 27.95 16.86 -17.07
CA VAL A 536 26.61 17.36 -17.40
C VAL A 536 25.98 18.03 -16.18
N SER A 537 25.29 19.17 -16.39
CA SER A 537 24.55 19.86 -15.34
C SER A 537 23.33 19.05 -14.90
N MET A 538 22.86 19.28 -13.68
CA MET A 538 21.67 18.65 -13.14
C MET A 538 20.43 19.01 -13.95
N SER A 539 20.30 20.26 -14.39
CA SER A 539 19.20 20.70 -15.26
C SER A 539 19.13 19.86 -16.55
N GLU A 540 20.28 19.61 -17.16
CA GLU A 540 20.38 18.78 -18.36
C GLU A 540 20.14 17.29 -18.05
N ALA A 541 20.64 16.77 -16.91
CA ALA A 541 20.36 15.40 -16.48
C ALA A 541 18.87 15.18 -16.19
N LYS A 542 18.21 16.15 -15.56
CA LYS A 542 16.77 16.20 -15.28
C LYS A 542 15.96 16.28 -16.57
N ARG A 543 16.43 17.00 -17.59
CA ARG A 543 15.84 16.96 -18.93
C ARG A 543 15.97 15.57 -19.57
N ARG A 544 17.17 14.98 -19.55
CA ARG A 544 17.44 13.66 -20.17
C ARG A 544 16.66 12.52 -19.53
N ILE A 545 16.52 12.51 -18.21
CA ILE A 545 15.76 11.46 -17.51
C ILE A 545 14.27 11.54 -17.89
N VAL A 546 13.72 12.76 -18.01
CA VAL A 546 12.36 13.02 -18.49
C VAL A 546 12.19 12.58 -19.95
N GLU A 547 13.10 12.97 -20.85
CA GLU A 547 13.05 12.58 -22.27
C GLU A 547 13.14 11.06 -22.44
N THR A 548 14.01 10.40 -21.67
CA THR A 548 14.18 8.94 -21.69
C THR A 548 12.92 8.25 -21.19
N PHE A 549 12.34 8.74 -20.09
CA PHE A 549 11.07 8.27 -19.55
C PHE A 549 9.96 8.35 -20.59
N LEU A 550 9.72 9.53 -21.16
CA LEU A 550 8.65 9.75 -22.13
C LEU A 550 8.83 8.89 -23.39
N ARG A 551 10.07 8.77 -23.90
CA ARG A 551 10.37 7.96 -25.09
C ARG A 551 10.06 6.48 -24.88
N MET A 552 10.39 5.95 -23.70
CA MET A 552 10.10 4.55 -23.37
C MET A 552 8.60 4.30 -23.29
N ARG A 553 7.84 5.17 -22.61
CA ARG A 553 6.39 4.98 -22.45
C ARG A 553 5.59 5.21 -23.73
N GLN A 554 6.05 6.09 -24.61
CA GLN A 554 5.45 6.28 -25.94
C GLN A 554 5.63 5.06 -26.85
N ALA A 555 6.65 4.23 -26.61
CA ALA A 555 6.99 3.11 -27.49
C ALA A 555 6.25 1.81 -27.18
N ASP A 556 5.88 1.54 -25.93
CA ASP A 556 5.32 0.25 -25.49
C ASP A 556 3.96 0.33 -24.77
N GLY A 557 3.51 1.53 -24.38
CA GLY A 557 2.27 1.73 -23.62
C GLY A 557 2.29 1.16 -22.20
N SER A 558 3.45 0.76 -21.67
CA SER A 558 3.56 0.07 -20.37
C SER A 558 3.64 1.05 -19.19
N LEU A 559 2.94 0.73 -18.10
CA LEU A 559 3.10 1.44 -16.82
C LEU A 559 4.41 0.98 -16.15
N PRO A 560 5.31 1.88 -15.70
CA PRO A 560 6.54 1.50 -15.03
C PRO A 560 6.25 0.82 -13.68
N LEU A 561 7.12 -0.09 -13.25
CA LEU A 561 7.11 -0.57 -11.87
C LEU A 561 7.67 0.54 -10.99
N VAL A 562 7.07 0.75 -9.83
CA VAL A 562 7.68 1.62 -8.82
C VAL A 562 8.52 0.75 -7.91
N TYR A 563 9.82 0.92 -8.06
CA TYR A 563 10.80 0.35 -7.16
C TYR A 563 11.27 1.48 -6.25
N ASN A 564 10.94 1.39 -4.96
CA ASN A 564 11.33 2.40 -3.99
C ASN A 564 12.65 2.02 -3.33
N CYS A 565 13.72 2.78 -3.61
CA CYS A 565 15.02 2.51 -3.00
C CYS A 565 15.10 2.93 -1.52
N ALA A 566 14.19 3.79 -1.07
CA ALA A 566 13.97 4.13 0.32
C ALA A 566 12.53 4.62 0.57
N VAL A 567 11.79 3.88 1.41
CA VAL A 567 10.50 4.26 2.00
C VAL A 567 10.57 3.94 3.47
#